data_AF-A0A8T4M7Y1-F1
#
_entry.id   AF-A0A8T4M7Y1-F1
#
_cell.length_a   1.000
_cell.length_b   1.000
_cell.length_c   1.000
_cell.angle_alpha   90.00
_cell.angle_beta   90.00
_cell.angle_gamma   90.00
#
_symmetry.space_group_name_H-M   'P 1'
#
loop_
_entity.id
_entity.type
_entity.pdbx_description
1 polymer ?
#
loop_
_entity_poly.entity_id
_entity_poly.type
_entity_poly.pdbx_seq_one_letter_code
_entity_poly.pdbx_strand_id
1 'polypeptide(L)'
;MAEASSILTSTIIGMIGVVIGAIISNYFSQKIARESARKDMIFRKKMDYFEGITECIGSNIKLYQNTIKEAERNNNIRKIISSMKKNRKKFRIMSSPLYINTKIISHLVREFVSIEKRIFFCFEEMKKKRNMLEELKITLHELKAKGNIIASYLKEKLNE
;
A
#
# COMPACT_ATOMS: atom_id res chain seq x y z
N MET A 1 -71.57 -20.01 1.64
CA MET A 1 -70.89 -19.16 2.66
C MET A 1 -69.47 -19.65 3.00
N ALA A 2 -69.18 -20.96 2.99
CA ALA A 2 -67.84 -21.49 3.27
C ALA A 2 -66.76 -21.09 2.23
N GLU A 3 -67.10 -21.01 0.95
CA GLU A 3 -66.15 -20.67 -0.14
C GLU A 3 -65.66 -19.22 -0.09
N ALA A 4 -66.54 -18.27 0.23
CA ALA A 4 -66.15 -16.86 0.39
C ALA A 4 -65.17 -16.65 1.55
N SER A 5 -65.32 -17.44 2.63
CA SER A 5 -64.42 -17.40 3.79
C SER A 5 -63.04 -17.99 3.49
N SER A 6 -62.94 -19.03 2.66
CA SER A 6 -61.66 -19.64 2.27
C SER A 6 -60.89 -18.79 1.26
N ILE A 7 -61.60 -18.10 0.37
CA ILE A 7 -61.03 -17.11 -0.57
C ILE A 7 -60.49 -15.89 0.21
N LEU A 8 -61.21 -15.41 1.23
CA LEU A 8 -60.74 -14.29 2.06
C LEU A 8 -59.47 -14.65 2.84
N THR A 9 -59.44 -15.84 3.45
CA THR A 9 -58.28 -16.30 4.24
C THR A 9 -57.06 -16.54 3.36
N SER A 10 -57.22 -17.19 2.20
CA SER A 10 -56.11 -17.38 1.25
C SER A 10 -55.58 -16.06 0.70
N THR A 11 -56.44 -15.07 0.45
CA THR A 11 -56.02 -13.72 0.01
C THR A 11 -55.24 -12.98 1.09
N ILE A 12 -55.69 -13.04 2.35
CA ILE A 12 -54.99 -12.44 3.50
C ILE A 12 -53.63 -13.12 3.73
N ILE A 13 -53.56 -14.45 3.67
CA ILE A 13 -52.31 -15.21 3.79
C ILE A 13 -51.35 -14.86 2.65
N GLY A 14 -51.85 -14.73 1.42
CA GLY A 14 -51.08 -14.29 0.26
C GLY A 14 -50.52 -12.88 0.43
N MET A 15 -51.33 -11.92 0.89
CA MET A 15 -50.89 -10.56 1.18
C MET A 15 -49.85 -10.50 2.29
N ILE A 16 -50.03 -11.26 3.37
CA ILE A 16 -49.04 -11.37 4.46
C ILE A 16 -47.72 -11.95 3.93
N GLY A 17 -47.78 -12.98 3.09
CA GLY A 17 -46.60 -13.56 2.44
C GLY A 17 -45.83 -12.56 1.58
N VAL A 18 -46.52 -11.74 0.79
CA VAL A 18 -45.91 -10.68 -0.03
C VAL A 18 -45.27 -9.60 0.83
N VAL A 19 -45.94 -9.16 1.91
CA VAL A 19 -45.42 -8.15 2.84
C VAL A 19 -44.17 -8.65 3.57
N ILE A 20 -44.21 -9.90 4.07
CA ILE A 20 -43.04 -10.52 4.72
C ILE A 20 -41.88 -10.69 3.73
N GLY A 21 -42.17 -11.16 2.51
CA GLY A 21 -41.17 -11.30 1.44
C GLY A 21 -40.52 -9.98 1.05
N ALA A 22 -41.29 -8.90 0.95
CA ALA A 22 -40.78 -7.56 0.66
C ALA A 22 -39.88 -7.01 1.78
N ILE A 23 -40.26 -7.19 3.04
CA ILE A 23 -39.46 -6.75 4.21
C ILE A 23 -38.13 -7.51 4.26
N ILE A 24 -38.16 -8.84 4.11
CA ILE A 24 -36.97 -9.69 4.13
C ILE A 24 -36.03 -9.35 2.97
N SER A 25 -36.57 -9.23 1.74
CA SER A 25 -35.80 -8.88 0.55
C SER A 25 -35.10 -7.52 0.68
N ASN A 26 -35.80 -6.51 1.21
CA ASN A 26 -35.23 -5.18 1.40
C ASN A 26 -34.15 -5.19 2.51
N TYR A 27 -34.35 -5.95 3.59
CA TYR A 27 -33.35 -6.13 4.64
C TYR A 27 -32.06 -6.79 4.11
N PHE A 28 -32.18 -7.87 3.34
CA PHE A 28 -31.01 -8.51 2.72
C PHE A 28 -30.34 -7.62 1.68
N SER A 29 -31.10 -6.91 0.87
CA SER A 29 -30.57 -5.97 -0.13
C SER A 29 -29.79 -4.83 0.52
N GLN A 30 -30.30 -4.25 1.60
CA GLN A 30 -29.58 -3.23 2.37
C GLN A 30 -28.33 -3.78 3.06
N LYS A 31 -28.39 -5.00 3.59
CA LYS A 31 -27.24 -5.66 4.21
C LYS A 31 -26.13 -5.92 3.18
N ILE A 32 -26.48 -6.47 2.01
CA ILE A 32 -25.56 -6.72 0.90
C ILE A 32 -24.95 -5.40 0.40
N ALA A 33 -25.76 -4.34 0.24
CA ALA A 33 -25.29 -3.03 -0.20
C ALA A 33 -24.36 -2.34 0.82
N ARG A 34 -24.61 -2.50 2.12
CA ARG A 34 -23.71 -2.01 3.17
C ARG A 34 -22.41 -2.81 3.23
N GLU A 35 -22.49 -4.13 3.08
CA GLU A 35 -21.32 -4.99 3.04
C GLU A 35 -20.45 -4.72 1.81
N SER A 36 -21.05 -4.52 0.63
CA SER A 36 -20.31 -4.15 -0.59
C SER A 36 -19.66 -2.78 -0.45
N ALA A 37 -20.39 -1.75 -0.01
CA ALA A 37 -19.84 -0.41 0.21
C ALA A 37 -18.67 -0.40 1.22
N ARG A 38 -18.76 -1.24 2.27
CA ARG A 38 -17.68 -1.37 3.26
C ARG A 38 -16.46 -2.07 2.66
N LYS A 39 -16.66 -3.12 1.84
CA LYS A 39 -15.58 -3.81 1.11
C LYS A 39 -14.88 -2.87 0.11
N ASP A 40 -15.63 -2.07 -0.63
CA ASP A 40 -15.08 -1.10 -1.59
C ASP A 40 -14.22 -0.03 -0.89
N MET A 41 -14.71 0.51 0.23
CA MET A 41 -13.95 1.48 1.02
C MET A 41 -12.65 0.89 1.58
N ILE A 42 -12.68 -0.36 2.03
CA ILE A 42 -11.51 -1.08 2.54
C ILE A 42 -10.48 -1.28 1.41
N PHE A 43 -10.94 -1.76 0.26
CA PHE A 43 -10.09 -1.98 -0.91
C PHE A 43 -9.43 -0.69 -1.37
N ARG A 44 -10.18 0.42 -1.45
CA ARG A 44 -9.64 1.73 -1.81
C ARG A 44 -8.54 2.19 -0.88
N LYS A 45 -8.74 2.09 0.44
CA LYS A 45 -7.71 2.45 1.43
C LYS A 45 -6.46 1.57 1.32
N LYS A 46 -6.61 0.29 0.97
CA LYS A 46 -5.50 -0.64 0.73
C LYS A 46 -4.71 -0.25 -0.53
N MET A 47 -5.40 0.07 -1.61
CA MET A 47 -4.82 0.61 -2.86
C MET A 47 -4.02 1.89 -2.61
N ASP A 48 -4.65 2.91 -2.03
CA ASP A 48 -4.01 4.21 -1.73
C ASP A 48 -2.72 4.02 -0.89
N TYR A 49 -2.77 3.08 0.06
CA TYR A 49 -1.62 2.75 0.90
C TYR A 49 -0.48 2.10 0.10
N PHE A 50 -0.79 1.14 -0.78
CA PHE A 50 0.21 0.47 -1.61
C PHE A 50 0.82 1.41 -2.64
N GLU A 51 0.00 2.26 -3.27
CA GLU A 51 0.46 3.32 -4.17
C GLU A 51 1.40 4.28 -3.43
N GLY A 52 1.06 4.69 -2.21
CA GLY A 52 1.93 5.53 -1.41
C GLY A 52 3.29 4.89 -1.09
N ILE A 53 3.34 3.58 -0.84
CA ILE A 53 4.61 2.84 -0.63
C ILE A 53 5.42 2.78 -1.92
N THR A 54 4.80 2.39 -3.03
CA THR A 54 5.49 2.21 -4.32
C THR A 54 6.00 3.55 -4.87
N GLU A 55 5.22 4.62 -4.72
CA GLU A 55 5.63 5.98 -5.07
C GLU A 55 6.82 6.44 -4.22
N CYS A 56 6.79 6.19 -2.90
CA CYS A 56 7.89 6.53 -2.00
C CYS A 56 9.18 5.78 -2.37
N ILE A 57 9.09 4.47 -2.64
CA ILE A 57 10.21 3.64 -3.11
C ILE A 57 10.78 4.19 -4.42
N GLY A 58 9.92 4.40 -5.42
CA GLY A 58 10.34 4.89 -6.73
C GLY A 58 11.00 6.27 -6.65
N SER A 59 10.42 7.18 -5.86
CA SER A 59 10.97 8.53 -5.65
C SER A 59 12.33 8.49 -4.97
N ASN A 60 12.50 7.67 -3.93
CA ASN A 60 13.78 7.56 -3.24
C ASN A 60 14.85 6.89 -4.11
N ILE A 61 14.51 5.83 -4.86
CA ILE A 61 15.44 5.20 -5.81
C ILE A 61 15.92 6.23 -6.85
N LYS A 62 15.00 7.00 -7.44
CA LYS A 62 15.35 8.07 -8.40
C LYS A 62 16.24 9.13 -7.77
N LEU A 63 15.93 9.55 -6.54
CA LEU A 63 16.76 10.48 -5.77
C LEU A 63 18.18 9.94 -5.64
N TYR A 64 18.36 8.73 -5.08
CA TYR A 64 19.71 8.17 -4.88
C TYR A 64 20.45 7.95 -6.19
N GLN A 65 19.77 7.49 -7.25
CA GLN A 65 20.38 7.33 -8.56
C GLN A 65 20.91 8.65 -9.12
N ASN A 66 20.13 9.73 -9.02
CA ASN A 66 20.54 11.05 -9.47
C ASN A 66 21.68 11.60 -8.62
N THR A 67 21.62 11.39 -7.30
CA THR A 67 22.67 11.86 -6.39
C THR A 67 23.99 11.11 -6.57
N ILE A 68 23.96 9.81 -6.84
CA ILE A 68 25.17 9.04 -7.16
C ILE A 68 25.79 9.56 -8.46
N LYS A 69 24.99 9.80 -9.50
CA LYS A 69 25.47 10.44 -10.75
C LYS A 69 26.04 11.84 -10.52
N GLU A 70 25.46 12.61 -9.61
CA GLU A 70 25.99 13.93 -9.23
C GLU A 70 27.35 13.78 -8.53
N ALA A 71 27.50 12.81 -7.63
CA ALA A 71 28.75 12.55 -6.94
C ALA A 71 29.87 12.03 -7.86
N GLU A 72 29.54 11.35 -8.95
CA GLU A 72 30.51 10.99 -10.00
C GLU A 72 31.07 12.22 -10.73
N ARG A 73 30.26 13.27 -10.88
CA ARG A 73 30.60 14.48 -11.64
C ARG A 73 31.17 15.60 -10.78
N ASN A 74 30.85 15.60 -9.48
CA ASN A 74 30.99 16.76 -8.62
C ASN A 74 31.53 16.36 -7.25
N ASN A 75 32.60 17.02 -6.80
CA ASN A 75 33.26 16.70 -5.52
C ASN A 75 32.59 17.29 -4.27
N ASN A 76 31.46 18.01 -4.41
CA ASN A 76 30.80 18.65 -3.27
C ASN A 76 29.83 17.71 -2.52
N ILE A 77 30.40 16.67 -1.89
CA ILE A 77 29.67 15.63 -1.16
C ILE A 77 28.81 16.19 -0.02
N ARG A 78 29.23 17.29 0.63
CA ARG A 78 28.45 17.91 1.72
C ARG A 78 27.11 18.46 1.24
N LYS A 79 27.10 19.17 0.10
CA LYS A 79 25.88 19.73 -0.50
C LYS A 79 24.93 18.61 -0.95
N ILE A 80 25.50 17.58 -1.57
CA ILE A 80 24.82 16.35 -1.99
C ILE A 80 24.06 15.70 -0.82
N ILE A 81 24.73 15.43 0.31
CA ILE A 81 24.07 14.83 1.49
C ILE A 81 22.96 15.72 2.04
N SER A 82 23.17 17.04 2.10
CA SER A 82 22.15 17.98 2.56
C SER A 82 20.90 17.93 1.69
N SER A 83 21.08 17.90 0.36
CA SER A 83 19.99 17.76 -0.61
C SER A 83 19.25 16.43 -0.44
N MET A 84 19.96 15.31 -0.29
CA MET A 84 19.35 14.00 -0.04
C MET A 84 18.45 14.00 1.20
N LYS A 85 18.93 14.56 2.32
CA LYS A 85 18.17 14.60 3.58
C LYS A 85 16.88 15.40 3.45
N LYS A 86 16.86 16.45 2.62
CA LYS A 86 15.68 17.27 2.36
C LYS A 86 14.68 16.58 1.42
N ASN A 87 15.16 15.90 0.39
CA ASN A 87 14.32 15.36 -0.68
C ASN A 87 13.82 13.93 -0.42
N ARG A 88 14.44 13.20 0.51
CA ARG A 88 14.03 11.83 0.85
C ARG A 88 12.60 11.78 1.38
N LYS A 89 11.77 10.95 0.77
CA LYS A 89 10.43 10.63 1.28
C LYS A 89 10.53 9.57 2.38
N LYS A 90 9.69 9.72 3.40
CA LYS A 90 9.60 8.78 4.53
C LYS A 90 8.38 7.88 4.34
N PHE A 91 8.52 6.60 4.69
CA PHE A 91 7.37 5.70 4.76
C PHE A 91 6.41 6.15 5.85
N ARG A 92 5.15 6.40 5.49
CA ARG A 92 4.04 6.53 6.44
C ARG A 92 3.48 5.13 6.69
N ILE A 93 4.17 4.32 7.49
CA ILE A 93 3.65 2.99 7.83
C ILE A 93 2.50 3.17 8.83
N MET A 94 1.26 3.17 8.33
CA MET A 94 0.08 2.98 9.17
C MET A 94 -0.37 1.53 9.01
N SER A 95 -0.01 0.70 9.99
CA SER A 95 -0.46 -0.68 10.07
C SER A 95 -1.97 -0.72 10.35
N SER A 96 -2.78 -1.09 9.36
CA SER A 96 -4.06 -1.72 9.65
C SER A 96 -3.85 -3.25 9.62
N PRO A 97 -3.79 -3.91 10.79
CA PRO A 97 -3.60 -5.37 10.86
C PRO A 97 -4.75 -6.17 10.23
N LEU A 98 -5.84 -5.53 9.81
CA LEU A 98 -7.03 -6.17 9.26
C LEU A 98 -6.87 -6.67 7.81
N TYR A 99 -5.89 -6.19 7.04
CA TYR A 99 -5.87 -6.40 5.58
C TYR A 99 -4.53 -6.85 4.99
N ILE A 100 -3.45 -6.80 5.77
CA ILE A 100 -2.09 -7.13 5.36
C ILE A 100 -1.40 -7.83 6.53
N ASN A 101 -0.59 -8.84 6.24
CA ASN A 101 0.38 -9.33 7.22
C ASN A 101 1.44 -8.24 7.45
N THR A 102 1.15 -7.37 8.40
CA THR A 102 1.96 -6.19 8.74
C THR A 102 3.40 -6.58 9.07
N LYS A 103 3.65 -7.79 9.57
CA LYS A 103 5.00 -8.27 9.87
C LYS A 103 5.85 -8.40 8.61
N ILE A 104 5.32 -8.98 7.52
CA ILE A 104 6.07 -9.19 6.28
C ILE A 104 6.40 -7.85 5.62
N ILE A 105 5.39 -7.01 5.37
CA ILE A 105 5.63 -5.72 4.72
C ILE A 105 6.52 -4.81 5.57
N SER A 106 6.34 -4.81 6.89
CA SER A 106 7.21 -4.03 7.79
C SER A 106 8.64 -4.54 7.74
N HIS A 107 8.84 -5.86 7.67
CA HIS A 107 10.17 -6.44 7.53
C HIS A 107 10.83 -6.01 6.22
N LEU A 108 10.14 -6.15 5.08
CA LEU A 108 10.68 -5.74 3.78
C LEU A 108 11.01 -4.23 3.73
N VAL A 109 10.15 -3.38 4.27
CA VAL A 109 10.40 -1.94 4.35
C VAL A 109 11.59 -1.63 5.27
N ARG A 110 11.74 -2.33 6.41
CA ARG A 110 12.91 -2.17 7.29
C ARG A 110 14.21 -2.53 6.57
N GLU A 111 14.22 -3.60 5.80
CA GLU A 111 15.38 -3.99 4.99
C GLU A 111 15.70 -2.93 3.92
N PHE A 112 14.68 -2.43 3.22
CA PHE A 112 14.87 -1.33 2.27
C PHE A 112 15.48 -0.08 2.93
N VAL A 113 14.95 0.33 4.09
CA VAL A 113 15.48 1.46 4.87
C VAL A 113 16.91 1.18 5.37
N SER A 114 17.25 -0.07 5.66
CA SER A 114 18.62 -0.46 6.01
C SER A 114 19.59 -0.22 4.85
N ILE A 115 19.20 -0.57 3.63
CA ILE A 115 19.98 -0.30 2.42
C ILE A 115 20.11 1.22 2.20
N GLU A 116 19.03 2.00 2.39
CA GLU A 116 19.11 3.48 2.33
C GLU A 116 20.14 4.02 3.33
N LYS A 117 20.17 3.50 4.56
CA LYS A 117 21.16 3.91 5.57
C LYS A 117 22.58 3.58 5.13
N ARG A 118 22.82 2.44 4.47
CA ARG A 118 24.12 2.08 3.90
C ARG A 118 24.55 3.04 2.80
N ILE A 119 23.63 3.50 1.95
CA ILE A 119 23.89 4.58 0.97
C ILE A 119 24.34 5.85 1.69
N PHE A 120 23.60 6.28 2.72
CA PHE A 120 24.00 7.46 3.51
C PHE A 120 25.37 7.30 4.16
N PHE A 121 25.67 6.12 4.72
CA PHE A 121 26.97 5.82 5.29
C PHE A 121 28.08 5.95 4.24
N CYS A 122 27.90 5.40 3.04
CA CYS A 122 28.88 5.54 1.96
C CYS A 122 29.15 7.01 1.62
N PHE A 123 28.11 7.84 1.53
CA PHE A 123 28.29 9.27 1.30
C PHE A 123 29.00 9.98 2.47
N GLU A 124 28.75 9.59 3.73
CA GLU A 124 29.47 10.13 4.88
C GLU A 124 30.95 9.74 4.86
N GLU A 125 31.30 8.52 4.42
CA GLU A 125 32.69 8.09 4.23
C GLU A 125 33.38 8.82 3.06
N MET A 126 32.64 9.15 2.00
CA MET A 126 33.16 9.99 0.91
C MET A 126 33.52 11.40 1.36
N LYS A 127 32.86 11.96 2.39
CA LYS A 127 33.33 13.24 3.00
C LYS A 127 34.74 13.14 3.58
N LYS A 128 35.15 11.94 4.00
CA LYS A 128 36.48 11.64 4.56
C LYS A 128 37.50 11.28 3.46
N LYS A 129 37.20 11.61 2.20
CA LYS A 129 38.03 11.31 1.00
C LYS A 129 38.23 9.82 0.71
N ARG A 130 37.35 8.94 1.22
CA ARG A 130 37.32 7.52 0.81
C ARG A 130 36.52 7.38 -0.49
N ASN A 131 37.07 6.68 -1.48
CA ASN A 131 36.33 6.39 -2.70
C ASN A 131 35.36 5.22 -2.45
N MET A 132 34.05 5.52 -2.42
CA MET A 132 32.97 4.54 -2.20
C MET A 132 32.02 4.47 -3.40
N LEU A 133 32.43 4.98 -4.57
CA LEU A 133 31.54 5.06 -5.75
C LEU A 133 31.05 3.69 -6.23
N GLU A 134 31.93 2.69 -6.24
CA GLU A 134 31.56 1.34 -6.66
C GLU A 134 30.58 0.69 -5.66
N GLU A 135 30.87 0.83 -4.36
CA GLU A 135 29.99 0.37 -3.29
C GLU A 135 28.60 1.04 -3.36
N LEU A 136 28.54 2.33 -3.70
CA LEU A 136 27.29 3.06 -3.92
C LEU A 136 26.49 2.48 -5.09
N LYS A 137 27.14 2.10 -6.19
CA LYS A 137 26.47 1.48 -7.35
C LYS A 137 25.90 0.12 -7.00
N ILE A 138 26.67 -0.71 -6.30
CA ILE A 138 26.22 -2.02 -5.81
C ILE A 138 25.03 -1.84 -4.87
N THR A 139 25.15 -0.95 -3.88
CA THR A 139 24.09 -0.68 -2.92
C THR A 139 22.82 -0.11 -3.59
N LEU A 140 22.96 0.72 -4.63
CA LEU A 140 21.84 1.21 -5.42
C LEU A 140 21.14 0.07 -6.18
N HIS A 141 21.90 -0.88 -6.72
CA HIS A 141 21.35 -2.06 -7.38
C HIS A 141 20.56 -2.93 -6.38
N GLU A 142 21.11 -3.17 -5.19
CA GLU A 142 20.40 -3.87 -4.10
C GLU A 142 19.09 -3.14 -3.72
N LEU A 143 19.15 -1.80 -3.59
CA LEU A 143 17.97 -0.99 -3.27
C LEU A 143 16.87 -1.14 -4.34
N LYS A 144 17.25 -1.13 -5.62
CA LYS A 144 16.33 -1.34 -6.75
C LYS A 144 15.70 -2.73 -6.70
N ALA A 145 16.51 -3.76 -6.54
CA ALA A 145 16.04 -5.14 -6.42
C ALA A 145 15.05 -5.29 -5.27
N LYS A 146 15.36 -4.71 -4.10
CA LYS A 146 14.47 -4.77 -2.94
C LYS A 146 13.19 -3.97 -3.13
N GLY A 147 13.28 -2.80 -3.76
CA GLY A 147 12.11 -2.00 -4.14
C GLY A 147 11.16 -2.76 -5.07
N ASN A 148 11.70 -3.49 -6.06
CA ASN A 148 10.92 -4.33 -6.96
C ASN A 148 10.24 -5.50 -6.22
N ILE A 149 10.94 -6.16 -5.29
CA ILE A 149 10.34 -7.22 -4.46
C ILE A 149 9.14 -6.69 -3.67
N ILE A 150 9.27 -5.51 -3.05
CA ILE A 150 8.15 -4.89 -2.33
C ILE A 150 7.00 -4.60 -3.30
N ALA A 151 7.28 -3.99 -4.45
CA ALA A 151 6.24 -3.66 -5.43
C ALA A 151 5.50 -4.91 -5.94
N SER A 152 6.21 -6.00 -6.23
CA SER A 152 5.61 -7.27 -6.64
C SER A 152 4.76 -7.88 -5.54
N TYR A 153 5.25 -7.92 -4.30
CA TYR A 153 4.48 -8.42 -3.15
C TYR A 153 3.18 -7.62 -2.96
N LEU A 154 3.24 -6.30 -3.05
CA LEU A 154 2.07 -5.44 -2.93
C LEU A 154 1.06 -5.69 -4.06
N LYS A 155 1.55 -5.88 -5.29
CA LYS A 155 0.71 -6.21 -6.46
C LYS A 155 0.00 -7.56 -6.30
N GLU A 156 0.71 -8.59 -5.82
CA GLU A 156 0.11 -9.89 -5.49
C GLU A 156 -0.99 -9.73 -4.44
N LYS A 157 -0.71 -8.96 -3.38
CA LYS A 157 -1.71 -8.67 -2.33
C LYS A 157 -2.90 -7.84 -2.78
N LEU A 158 -2.90 -7.21 -3.95
CA LEU A 158 -4.10 -6.55 -4.51
C LEU A 158 -5.00 -7.53 -5.25
N ASN A 159 -4.44 -8.62 -5.75
CA ASN A 159 -5.15 -9.62 -6.53
C ASN A 159 -5.69 -10.79 -5.67
N GLU A 160 -5.28 -10.87 -4.39
CA GLU A 160 -5.88 -11.69 -3.33
C GLU A 160 -7.08 -11.00 -2.67
#